data_AF-A0A929K2Q0-F1
#
_entry.id   AF-A0A929K2Q0-F1
#
_cell.length_a   1.000
_cell.length_b   1.000
_cell.length_c   1.000
_cell.angle_alpha   90.00
_cell.angle_beta   90.00
_cell.angle_gamma   90.00
#
_symmetry.space_group_name_H-M   'P 1'
#
loop_
_entity.id
_entity.type
_entity.pdbx_description
1 polymer ?
#
loop_
_entity_poly.entity_id
_entity_poly.type
_entity_poly.pdbx_seq_one_letter_code
_entity_poly.pdbx_strand_id
1 'polypeptide(L)'
;LRISARICVPIKFMLAQLVITDFAIIDSLSASFSGGLNILSGETGAGKSIIINAANLILGGRASPDLIRTGAERAVVEALFQLPSQSPVSSFLRDMDIPFNGEVLIKRTISKQGKSRVWINGTLSTLQMIAKLGPHLISVSGQNEHQLLLKPDSHLFILDDFGGLTNDRLVLNELYRDYYSLKETTERLRSHLKEEAERRELTQFQIKEIEEAQLVPGEDAELEAEKSRLIHVERLIDIAFHSYQALYEKDESVLS
;
A
#
# COMPACT_ATOMS: atom_id res chain seq x y z
N LEU A 1 45.54 22.53 17.81
CA LEU A 1 44.33 21.72 17.54
C LEU A 1 43.95 21.87 16.07
N ARG A 2 44.51 21.02 15.20
CA ARG A 2 44.18 21.00 13.77
C ARG A 2 42.89 20.21 13.61
N ILE A 3 41.77 20.90 13.43
CA ILE A 3 40.50 20.28 13.01
C ILE A 3 40.68 19.93 11.54
N SER A 4 41.10 18.68 11.28
CA SER A 4 41.07 18.10 9.95
C SER A 4 39.62 17.72 9.65
N ALA A 5 38.86 18.65 9.06
CA ALA A 5 37.60 18.33 8.43
C ALA A 5 37.89 17.54 7.13
N ARG A 6 38.16 16.24 7.28
CA ARG A 6 38.13 15.28 6.19
C ARG A 6 36.72 14.70 6.09
N ILE A 7 35.81 15.41 5.43
CA ILE A 7 34.64 14.80 4.81
C ILE A 7 34.45 15.45 3.44
N CYS A 8 35.26 15.01 2.48
CA CYS A 8 34.92 15.13 1.07
C CYS A 8 35.08 13.72 0.50
N VAL A 9 34.08 12.87 0.78
CA VAL A 9 33.90 11.64 0.02
C VAL A 9 33.56 12.10 -1.40
N PRO A 10 34.29 11.67 -2.45
CA PRO A 10 33.95 12.03 -3.82
C PRO A 10 32.69 11.24 -4.21
N ILE A 11 31.53 11.81 -3.89
CA ILE A 11 30.22 11.37 -4.32
C ILE A 11 30.15 11.68 -5.82
N LYS A 12 30.69 10.80 -6.67
CA LYS A 12 30.54 10.95 -8.12
C LYS A 12 29.22 10.33 -8.56
N PHE A 13 28.12 10.94 -8.13
CA PHE A 13 26.87 10.89 -8.88
C PHE A 13 27.01 11.96 -9.95
N MET A 14 27.04 11.55 -11.20
CA MET A 14 27.26 12.51 -12.27
C MET A 14 26.39 12.18 -13.47
N LEU A 15 25.56 13.15 -13.88
CA LEU A 15 25.03 13.19 -15.23
C LEU A 15 26.25 13.24 -16.17
N ALA A 16 26.49 12.19 -16.95
CA ALA A 16 27.61 12.10 -17.88
C ALA A 16 27.21 12.62 -19.26
N GLN A 17 25.99 12.30 -19.69
CA GLN A 17 25.48 12.70 -21.00
C GLN A 17 23.99 13.00 -20.94
N LEU A 18 23.56 14.02 -21.68
CA LEU A 18 22.17 14.35 -21.93
C LEU A 18 21.97 14.47 -23.44
N VAL A 19 21.09 13.64 -24.00
CA VAL A 19 20.70 13.67 -25.41
C VAL A 19 19.24 14.06 -25.51
N ILE A 20 18.96 15.01 -26.37
CA ILE A 20 17.64 15.59 -26.58
C ILE A 20 17.34 15.54 -28.08
N THR A 21 16.17 15.05 -28.45
CA THR A 21 15.70 14.99 -29.84
C THR A 21 14.28 15.52 -29.94
N ASP A 22 14.03 16.41 -30.90
CA ASP A 22 12.72 17.00 -31.21
C ASP A 22 12.00 17.66 -30.00
N PHE A 23 12.76 18.32 -29.13
CA PHE A 23 12.26 18.91 -27.88
C PHE A 23 12.31 20.44 -27.92
N ALA A 24 11.17 21.08 -27.67
CA ALA A 24 10.98 22.53 -27.77
C ALA A 24 11.47 23.07 -29.13
N ILE A 25 12.50 23.91 -29.14
CA ILE A 25 13.09 24.48 -30.37
C ILE A 25 14.31 23.68 -30.88
N ILE A 26 14.64 22.56 -30.24
CA ILE A 26 15.82 21.74 -30.56
C ILE A 26 15.42 20.55 -31.40
N ASP A 27 16.13 20.35 -32.51
CA ASP A 27 16.08 19.16 -33.35
C ASP A 27 16.91 18.04 -32.72
N SER A 28 18.18 18.31 -32.41
CA SER A 28 19.08 17.38 -31.74
C SER A 28 20.11 18.14 -30.90
N LEU A 29 20.25 17.79 -29.62
CA LEU A 29 21.31 18.28 -28.75
C LEU A 29 21.92 17.10 -28.00
N SER A 30 23.24 17.03 -27.99
CA SER A 30 24.00 16.12 -27.12
C SER A 30 24.96 16.94 -26.28
N ALA A 31 24.76 16.92 -24.96
CA ALA A 31 25.64 17.55 -24.00
C ALA A 31 26.37 16.47 -23.18
N SER A 32 27.69 16.58 -23.12
CA SER A 32 28.54 15.78 -22.24
C SER A 32 28.98 16.64 -21.07
N PHE A 33 28.88 16.11 -19.87
CA PHE A 33 29.26 16.82 -18.65
C PHE A 33 30.50 16.14 -18.04
N SER A 34 31.25 16.92 -17.27
CA SER A 34 32.44 16.46 -16.55
C SER A 34 32.26 16.61 -15.04
N GLY A 35 33.17 16.02 -14.25
CA GLY A 35 33.10 16.09 -12.79
C GLY A 35 33.29 17.51 -12.28
N GLY A 36 32.53 17.90 -11.26
CA GLY A 36 32.64 19.22 -10.63
C GLY A 36 31.73 20.25 -11.28
N LEU A 37 32.24 21.47 -11.47
CA LEU A 37 31.45 22.61 -11.94
C LEU A 37 31.40 22.65 -13.47
N ASN A 38 30.21 22.51 -14.04
CA ASN A 38 29.95 22.70 -15.47
C ASN A 38 29.22 24.04 -15.65
N ILE A 39 29.81 24.99 -16.38
CA ILE A 39 29.23 26.31 -16.63
C ILE A 39 28.64 26.31 -18.04
N LEU A 40 27.32 26.47 -18.14
CA LEU A 40 26.61 26.65 -19.41
C LEU A 40 26.43 28.15 -19.67
N SER A 41 27.11 28.68 -20.69
CA SER A 41 26.96 30.05 -21.17
C SER A 41 26.34 30.07 -22.57
N GLY A 42 25.61 31.14 -22.90
CA GLY A 42 24.97 31.32 -24.19
C GLY A 42 24.28 32.67 -24.29
N GLU A 43 24.09 33.15 -25.52
CA GLU A 43 23.66 34.52 -25.83
C GLU A 43 22.18 34.79 -25.48
N THR A 44 21.30 33.78 -25.64
CA THR A 44 19.84 33.96 -25.56
C THR A 44 19.14 33.22 -24.43
N GLY A 45 19.87 32.58 -23.50
CA GLY A 45 19.29 31.89 -22.32
C GLY A 45 18.42 30.67 -22.61
N ALA A 46 17.91 30.51 -23.84
CA ALA A 46 17.02 29.44 -24.27
C ALA A 46 17.69 28.06 -24.15
N GLY A 47 18.95 27.92 -24.55
CA GLY A 47 19.69 26.64 -24.45
C GLY A 47 19.83 26.13 -23.01
N LYS A 48 20.08 27.03 -22.06
CA LYS A 48 20.16 26.69 -20.63
C LYS A 48 18.81 26.21 -20.10
N SER A 49 17.74 26.96 -20.40
CA SER A 49 16.38 26.59 -19.98
C SER A 49 15.94 25.25 -20.57
N ILE A 50 16.34 24.94 -21.81
CA ILE A 50 15.99 23.68 -22.46
C ILE A 50 16.70 22.49 -21.79
N ILE A 51 17.98 22.61 -21.45
CA ILE A 51 18.72 21.59 -20.70
C ILE A 51 18.05 21.34 -19.33
N ILE A 52 17.69 22.41 -18.62
CA ILE A 52 16.99 22.32 -17.32
C ILE A 52 15.62 21.64 -17.47
N ASN A 53 14.84 22.01 -18.50
CA ASN A 53 13.53 21.42 -18.76
C ASN A 53 13.63 19.94 -19.14
N ALA A 54 14.64 19.57 -19.93
CA ALA A 54 14.91 18.19 -20.30
C ALA A 54 15.33 17.34 -19.07
N ALA A 55 16.17 17.88 -18.20
CA ALA A 55 16.52 17.26 -16.93
C ALA A 55 15.27 17.06 -16.05
N ASN A 56 14.44 18.10 -15.87
CA ASN A 56 13.18 18.00 -15.14
C ASN A 56 12.23 16.95 -15.72
N LEU A 57 12.15 16.83 -17.05
CA LEU A 57 11.37 15.79 -17.70
C LEU A 57 11.93 14.40 -17.37
N ILE A 58 13.24 14.19 -17.42
CA ILE A 58 13.85 12.90 -17.05
C ILE A 58 13.63 12.54 -15.58
N LEU A 59 13.51 13.52 -14.69
CA LEU A 59 13.28 13.32 -13.25
C LEU A 59 11.81 13.10 -12.87
N GLY A 60 10.92 12.93 -13.84
CA GLY A 60 9.50 12.64 -13.58
C GLY A 60 8.60 13.88 -13.63
N GLY A 61 9.11 15.01 -14.12
CA GLY A 61 8.34 16.21 -14.37
C GLY A 61 7.18 15.98 -15.35
N ARG A 62 6.24 16.93 -15.39
CA ARG A 62 5.07 16.84 -16.28
C ARG A 62 5.50 16.86 -17.74
N ALA A 63 4.98 15.92 -18.52
CA ALA A 63 5.08 15.97 -19.97
C ALA A 63 3.93 16.82 -20.53
N SER A 64 4.24 17.78 -21.41
CA SER A 64 3.25 18.51 -22.21
C SER A 64 3.55 18.29 -23.70
N PRO A 65 2.53 18.19 -24.58
CA PRO A 65 2.71 18.26 -26.02
C PRO A 65 3.45 19.53 -26.48
N ASP A 66 3.37 20.62 -25.72
CA ASP A 66 4.06 21.89 -26.02
C ASP A 66 5.59 21.77 -25.97
N LEU A 67 6.09 20.72 -25.30
CA LEU A 67 7.51 20.41 -25.26
C LEU A 67 7.99 19.67 -26.52
N ILE A 68 7.09 19.28 -27.42
CA ILE A 68 7.44 18.61 -28.68
C ILE A 68 7.66 19.68 -29.74
N ARG A 69 8.78 19.56 -30.46
CA ARG A 69 9.13 20.49 -31.54
C ARG A 69 8.01 20.59 -32.58
N THR A 70 7.75 21.80 -33.05
CA THR A 70 6.79 22.02 -34.14
C THR A 70 7.17 21.19 -35.37
N GLY A 71 6.22 20.42 -35.89
CA GLY A 71 6.45 19.48 -37.01
C GLY A 71 6.88 18.06 -36.62
N ALA A 72 7.28 17.81 -35.36
CA ALA A 72 7.64 16.46 -34.90
C ALA A 72 6.45 15.70 -34.28
N GLU A 73 6.42 14.37 -34.38
CA GLU A 73 5.37 13.53 -33.77
C GLU A 73 5.67 13.15 -32.31
N ARG A 74 6.95 13.14 -31.94
CA ARG A 74 7.44 12.74 -30.62
C ARG A 74 8.72 13.49 -30.28
N ALA A 75 8.97 13.66 -28.98
CA ALA A 75 10.26 14.10 -28.46
C ALA A 75 10.89 13.01 -27.61
N VAL A 76 12.22 12.94 -27.61
CA VAL A 76 13.00 11.96 -26.84
C VAL A 76 14.04 12.69 -26.00
N VAL A 77 14.14 12.31 -24.74
CA VAL A 77 15.20 12.78 -23.84
C VAL A 77 15.85 11.58 -23.20
N GLU A 78 17.18 11.51 -23.28
CA GLU A 78 18.01 10.44 -22.73
C GLU A 78 19.07 11.04 -21.81
N ALA A 79 19.25 10.46 -20.62
CA ALA A 79 20.31 10.84 -19.70
C ALA A 79 21.08 9.61 -19.23
N LEU A 80 22.40 9.71 -19.28
CA LEU A 80 23.32 8.73 -18.73
C LEU A 80 23.89 9.26 -17.42
N PHE A 81 23.72 8.49 -16.35
CA PHE A 81 24.28 8.76 -15.04
C PHE A 81 25.35 7.75 -14.73
N GLN A 82 26.50 8.22 -14.26
CA GLN A 82 27.56 7.39 -13.70
C GLN A 82 27.53 7.51 -12.18
N LEU A 83 27.47 6.35 -11.53
CA LEU A 83 27.18 6.19 -10.11
C LEU A 83 28.13 5.15 -9.49
N PRO A 84 28.53 5.30 -8.22
CA PRO A 84 29.22 4.24 -7.50
C PRO A 84 28.33 2.99 -7.42
N SER A 85 28.95 1.81 -7.53
CA SER A 85 28.24 0.52 -7.49
C SER A 85 27.44 0.28 -6.20
N GLN A 86 27.83 0.96 -5.10
CA GLN A 86 27.20 0.88 -3.77
C GLN A 86 26.37 2.15 -3.44
N SER A 87 25.71 2.74 -4.43
CA SER A 87 24.82 3.89 -4.21
C SER A 87 23.45 3.45 -3.66
N PRO A 88 22.70 4.31 -2.93
CA PRO A 88 21.31 4.04 -2.56
C PRO A 88 20.38 3.77 -3.75
N VAL A 89 20.78 4.20 -4.95
CA VAL A 89 20.10 3.87 -6.21
C VAL A 89 20.23 2.38 -6.56
N SER A 90 21.32 1.72 -6.16
CA SER A 90 21.55 0.30 -6.46
C SER A 90 20.54 -0.63 -5.81
N SER A 91 20.11 -0.35 -4.57
CA SER A 91 19.06 -1.11 -3.90
C SER A 91 17.71 -0.85 -4.54
N PHE A 92 17.41 0.41 -4.85
CA PHE A 92 16.16 0.78 -5.53
C PHE A 92 15.99 0.10 -6.89
N LEU A 93 17.06 0.01 -7.69
CA LEU A 93 17.03 -0.67 -8.98
C LEU A 93 16.94 -2.20 -8.82
N ARG A 94 17.59 -2.76 -7.79
CA ARG A 94 17.51 -4.20 -7.48
C ARG A 94 16.10 -4.62 -7.10
N ASP A 95 15.41 -3.82 -6.28
CA ASP A 95 14.02 -4.07 -5.89
C ASP A 95 13.05 -4.03 -7.09
N MET A 96 13.50 -3.45 -8.21
CA MET A 96 12.74 -3.36 -9.47
C MET A 96 13.21 -4.35 -10.54
N ASP A 97 14.11 -5.28 -10.20
CA ASP A 97 14.75 -6.21 -11.14
C ASP A 97 15.42 -5.50 -12.33
N ILE A 98 15.95 -4.28 -12.11
CA ILE A 98 16.66 -3.51 -13.13
C ILE A 98 18.17 -3.71 -12.96
N PRO A 99 18.90 -4.18 -14.00
CA PRO A 99 20.33 -4.39 -13.91
C PRO A 99 21.06 -3.07 -13.70
N PHE A 100 22.03 -3.04 -12.78
CA PHE A 100 22.82 -1.84 -12.47
C PHE A 100 24.31 -2.19 -12.37
N ASN A 101 25.10 -1.62 -13.29
CA ASN A 101 26.54 -1.83 -13.38
C ASN A 101 27.31 -0.50 -13.24
N GLY A 102 26.93 0.34 -12.28
CA GLY A 102 27.54 1.66 -12.10
C GLY A 102 27.05 2.74 -13.09
N GLU A 103 26.13 2.38 -13.98
CA GLU A 103 25.50 3.30 -14.93
C GLU A 103 23.98 3.18 -14.90
N VAL A 104 23.31 4.32 -15.02
CA VAL A 104 21.85 4.43 -15.15
C VAL A 104 21.53 5.26 -16.38
N LEU A 105 20.97 4.60 -17.39
CA LEU A 105 20.44 5.20 -18.59
C LEU A 105 18.93 5.37 -18.44
N ILE A 106 18.47 6.61 -18.43
CA ILE A 106 17.04 6.93 -18.43
C ILE A 106 16.67 7.47 -19.80
N LYS A 107 15.65 6.87 -20.42
CA LYS A 107 15.05 7.34 -21.67
C LYS A 107 13.60 7.69 -21.41
N ARG A 108 13.19 8.89 -21.82
CA ARG A 108 11.78 9.29 -21.82
C ARG A 108 11.36 9.73 -23.21
N THR A 109 10.23 9.21 -23.67
CA THR A 109 9.63 9.58 -24.95
C THR A 109 8.24 10.11 -24.72
N ILE A 110 7.95 11.29 -25.26
CA ILE A 110 6.63 11.93 -25.23
C ILE A 110 6.11 12.04 -26.66
N SER A 111 4.81 11.79 -26.84
CA SER A 111 4.16 11.85 -28.16
C SER A 111 3.07 12.93 -28.17
N LYS A 112 2.77 13.48 -29.35
CA LYS A 112 1.69 14.46 -29.51
C LYS A 112 0.33 13.91 -29.09
N GLN A 113 0.14 12.59 -29.18
CA GLN A 113 -1.05 11.89 -28.74
C GLN A 113 -1.13 11.75 -27.20
N GLY A 114 -0.24 12.40 -26.45
CA GLY A 114 -0.24 12.43 -24.98
C GLY A 114 0.39 11.22 -24.30
N LYS A 115 0.82 10.20 -25.06
CA LYS A 115 1.49 9.02 -24.48
C LYS A 115 2.92 9.40 -24.09
N SER A 116 3.26 9.21 -22.81
CA SER A 116 4.62 9.30 -22.27
C SER A 116 5.08 7.90 -21.90
N ARG A 117 6.25 7.50 -22.38
CA ARG A 117 6.89 6.23 -22.03
C ARG A 117 8.26 6.49 -21.45
N VAL A 118 8.66 5.61 -20.54
CA VAL A 118 9.87 5.72 -19.75
C VAL A 118 10.59 4.38 -19.77
N TRP A 119 11.90 4.43 -19.90
CA TRP A 119 12.78 3.27 -19.76
C TRP A 119 13.94 3.61 -18.83
N ILE A 120 14.32 2.63 -18.01
CA ILE A 120 15.49 2.69 -17.13
C ILE A 120 16.34 1.46 -17.44
N ASN A 121 17.58 1.65 -17.88
CA ASN A 121 18.49 0.59 -18.32
C ASN A 121 17.86 -0.40 -19.33
N GLY A 122 17.02 0.12 -20.23
CA GLY A 122 16.32 -0.67 -21.26
C GLY A 122 15.01 -1.30 -20.81
N THR A 123 14.72 -1.36 -19.51
CA THR A 123 13.47 -1.89 -18.96
C THR A 123 12.38 -0.81 -18.99
N LEU A 124 11.17 -1.15 -19.46
CA LEU A 124 10.02 -0.24 -19.42
C LEU A 124 9.64 0.04 -17.96
N SER A 125 9.52 1.31 -17.59
CA SER A 125 9.23 1.72 -16.21
C SER A 125 8.11 2.75 -16.14
N THR A 126 7.60 2.99 -14.92
CA THR A 126 6.52 3.95 -14.69
C THR A 126 7.05 5.32 -14.30
N LEU A 127 6.23 6.36 -14.46
CA LEU A 127 6.56 7.70 -13.98
C LEU A 127 6.74 7.75 -12.46
N GLN A 128 6.02 6.93 -11.71
CA GLN A 128 6.16 6.85 -10.26
C GLN A 128 7.53 6.32 -9.85
N MET A 129 8.07 5.35 -10.59
CA MET A 129 9.41 4.81 -10.37
C MET A 129 10.47 5.89 -10.59
N ILE A 130 10.37 6.63 -11.69
CA ILE A 130 11.25 7.78 -11.94
C ILE A 130 11.08 8.88 -10.89
N ALA A 131 9.86 9.22 -10.48
CA ALA A 131 9.63 10.28 -9.50
C ALA A 131 10.25 9.95 -8.13
N LYS A 132 10.36 8.66 -7.78
CA LYS A 132 11.08 8.18 -6.60
C LYS A 132 12.60 8.18 -6.81
N LEU A 133 13.07 7.79 -7.99
CA LEU A 133 14.50 7.70 -8.33
C LEU A 133 15.15 9.08 -8.56
N GLY A 134 14.43 10.01 -9.18
CA GLY A 134 14.91 11.32 -9.64
C GLY A 134 15.61 12.15 -8.56
N PRO A 135 15.03 12.32 -7.35
CA PRO A 135 15.68 13.04 -6.26
C PRO A 135 17.06 12.50 -5.85
N HIS A 136 17.35 11.23 -6.12
CA HIS A 136 18.65 10.60 -5.86
C HIS A 136 19.67 10.77 -7.01
N LEU A 137 19.24 11.28 -8.18
CA LEU A 137 20.08 11.40 -9.38
C LEU A 137 20.47 12.85 -9.69
N ILE A 138 19.50 13.77 -9.66
CA ILE A 138 19.71 15.21 -9.92
C ILE A 138 18.82 16.00 -8.97
N SER A 139 19.39 17.03 -8.34
CA SER A 139 18.63 18.12 -7.76
C SER A 139 18.67 19.32 -8.71
N VAL A 140 17.51 19.82 -9.14
CA VAL A 140 17.42 21.00 -10.00
C VAL A 140 17.10 22.22 -9.14
N SER A 141 18.11 23.07 -8.98
CA SER A 141 18.03 24.36 -8.30
C SER A 141 17.58 25.47 -9.25
N GLY A 142 16.45 26.12 -8.98
CA GLY A 142 15.89 27.22 -9.79
C GLY A 142 14.89 28.08 -8.99
N GLN A 143 14.20 29.03 -9.63
CA GLN A 143 13.27 29.98 -8.96
C GLN A 143 12.13 29.34 -8.15
N ASN A 144 11.89 28.03 -8.27
CA ASN A 144 10.92 27.26 -7.47
C ASN A 144 11.58 26.46 -6.32
N GLU A 145 12.72 26.93 -5.79
CA GLU A 145 13.56 26.23 -4.81
C GLU A 145 12.97 26.05 -3.40
N HIS A 146 11.75 26.50 -3.15
CA HIS A 146 11.19 26.39 -1.82
C HIS A 146 10.54 25.02 -1.52
N GLN A 147 10.47 24.05 -2.44
CA GLN A 147 9.67 22.84 -2.15
C GLN A 147 10.28 21.86 -1.12
N LEU A 148 11.61 21.77 -0.96
CA LEU A 148 12.21 20.93 0.10
C LEU A 148 12.24 21.64 1.45
N LEU A 149 12.59 22.94 1.46
CA LEU A 149 12.55 23.79 2.66
C LEU A 149 11.13 24.20 3.08
N LEU A 150 10.10 23.98 2.27
CA LEU A 150 8.69 24.16 2.65
C LEU A 150 8.00 22.84 2.98
N LYS A 151 8.65 21.69 2.77
CA LYS A 151 8.09 20.39 3.16
C LYS A 151 8.35 20.17 4.66
N PRO A 152 7.31 20.19 5.51
CA PRO A 152 7.48 19.99 6.95
C PRO A 152 8.17 18.66 7.26
N ASP A 153 7.89 17.62 6.47
CA ASP A 153 8.48 16.28 6.60
C ASP A 153 10.02 16.28 6.47
N SER A 154 10.59 17.24 5.75
CA SER A 154 12.04 17.37 5.54
C SER A 154 12.73 18.15 6.65
N HIS A 155 11.99 18.96 7.43
CA HIS A 155 12.56 19.81 8.48
C HIS A 155 13.11 19.00 9.64
N LEU A 156 12.40 17.94 10.05
CA LEU A 156 12.88 17.05 11.12
C LEU A 156 14.21 16.39 10.74
N PHE A 157 14.34 15.93 9.49
CA PHE A 157 15.60 15.37 9.01
C PHE A 157 16.74 16.39 9.06
N ILE A 158 16.49 17.63 8.61
CA ILE A 158 17.50 18.70 8.64
C ILE A 158 17.89 19.04 10.08
N LEU A 159 16.93 19.07 11.01
CA LEU A 159 17.19 19.37 12.42
C LEU A 159 17.96 18.25 13.11
N ASP A 160 17.59 16.99 12.86
CA ASP A 160 18.26 15.82 13.40
C ASP A 160 19.71 15.74 12.89
N ASP A 161 19.92 16.01 11.60
CA ASP A 161 21.25 16.02 10.99
C ASP A 161 22.12 17.16 11.55
N PHE A 162 21.54 18.36 11.69
CA PHE A 162 22.22 19.48 12.34
C PHE A 162 22.62 19.18 13.79
N GLY A 163 21.77 18.44 14.52
CA GLY A 163 22.04 17.99 15.89
C GLY A 163 22.98 16.78 15.99
N GLY A 164 23.38 16.16 14.87
CA GLY A 164 24.14 14.91 14.86
C GLY A 164 23.35 13.69 15.37
N LEU A 165 22.02 13.76 15.37
CA LEU A 165 21.10 12.78 15.94
C LEU A 165 20.67 11.70 14.93
N THR A 166 21.24 11.69 13.73
CA THR A 166 20.88 10.76 12.65
C THR A 166 20.97 9.29 13.09
N ASN A 167 21.98 8.93 13.90
CA ASN A 167 22.12 7.57 14.42
C ASN A 167 21.07 7.23 15.48
N ASP A 168 20.81 8.14 16.42
CA ASP A 168 19.80 7.95 17.47
C ASP A 168 18.40 7.81 16.87
N ARG A 169 18.12 8.57 15.82
CA ARG A 169 16.89 8.46 15.03
C ARG A 169 16.75 7.09 14.38
N LEU A 170 17.82 6.51 13.85
CA LEU A 170 17.78 5.17 13.24
C LEU A 170 17.46 4.10 14.29
N VAL A 171 18.14 4.15 15.44
CA VAL A 171 17.86 3.26 16.58
C VAL A 171 16.41 3.40 17.06
N LEU A 172 15.92 4.63 17.18
CA LEU A 172 14.53 4.89 17.56
C LEU A 172 13.54 4.32 16.53
N ASN A 173 13.83 4.42 15.23
CA ASN A 173 12.96 3.86 14.19
C ASN A 173 12.87 2.33 14.27
N GLU A 174 13.98 1.65 14.56
CA GLU A 174 13.98 0.19 14.78
C GLU A 174 13.14 -0.18 16.00
N LEU A 175 13.39 0.47 17.15
CA LEU A 175 12.61 0.24 18.37
C LEU A 175 11.12 0.54 18.18
N TYR A 176 10.79 1.58 17.43
CA TYR A 176 9.40 1.95 17.13
C TYR A 176 8.72 0.92 16.23
N ARG A 177 9.43 0.40 15.22
CA ARG A 177 8.92 -0.68 14.36
C ARG A 177 8.65 -1.94 15.19
N ASP A 178 9.57 -2.32 16.06
CA ASP A 178 9.42 -3.48 16.94
C ASP A 178 8.23 -3.30 17.89
N TYR A 179 8.14 -2.13 18.54
CA TYR A 179 7.00 -1.78 19.40
C TYR A 179 5.67 -1.88 18.65
N TYR A 180 5.60 -1.33 17.44
CA TYR A 180 4.36 -1.34 16.66
C TYR A 180 3.94 -2.76 16.27
N SER A 181 4.90 -3.60 15.85
CA SER A 181 4.65 -5.01 15.53
C SER A 181 4.14 -5.80 16.74
N LEU A 182 4.70 -5.54 17.92
CA LEU A 182 4.29 -6.19 19.17
C LEU A 182 2.91 -5.71 19.62
N LYS A 183 2.62 -4.42 19.44
CA LYS A 183 1.31 -3.82 19.74
C LYS A 183 0.22 -4.47 18.87
N GLU A 184 0.43 -4.56 17.56
CA GLU A 184 -0.51 -5.19 16.62
C GLU A 184 -0.75 -6.67 16.97
N THR A 185 0.33 -7.38 17.31
CA THR A 185 0.25 -8.78 17.75
C THR A 185 -0.58 -8.91 19.04
N THR A 186 -0.39 -8.00 19.98
CA THR A 186 -1.12 -7.99 21.26
C THR A 186 -2.61 -7.70 21.06
N GLU A 187 -2.95 -6.74 20.20
CA GLU A 187 -4.33 -6.40 19.88
C GLU A 187 -5.04 -7.58 19.20
N ARG A 188 -4.37 -8.26 18.25
CA ARG A 188 -4.89 -9.47 17.61
C ARG A 188 -5.16 -10.60 18.61
N LEU A 189 -4.20 -10.87 19.51
CA LEU A 189 -4.36 -11.92 20.53
C LEU A 189 -5.48 -11.60 21.52
N ARG A 190 -5.65 -10.33 21.90
CA ARG A 190 -6.77 -9.89 22.75
C ARG A 190 -8.13 -10.12 22.08
N SER A 191 -8.25 -9.84 20.78
CA SER A 191 -9.47 -10.11 20.03
C SER A 191 -9.80 -11.61 20.01
N HIS A 192 -8.81 -12.44 19.68
CA HIS A 192 -8.99 -13.90 19.69
C HIS A 192 -9.39 -14.45 21.05
N LEU A 193 -8.76 -13.99 22.14
CA LEU A 193 -9.12 -14.44 23.49
C LEU A 193 -10.56 -14.08 23.86
N LYS A 194 -11.05 -12.92 23.39
CA LYS A 194 -12.44 -12.51 23.62
C LYS A 194 -13.42 -13.41 22.87
N GLU A 195 -13.18 -13.66 21.58
CA GLU A 195 -14.02 -14.54 20.75
C GLU A 195 -14.06 -15.98 21.28
N GLU A 196 -12.92 -16.52 21.69
CA GLU A 196 -12.84 -17.86 22.27
C GLU A 196 -13.58 -17.95 23.62
N ALA A 197 -13.54 -16.90 24.44
CA ALA A 197 -14.30 -16.85 25.69
C ALA A 197 -15.81 -16.87 25.46
N GLU A 198 -16.31 -16.03 24.54
CA GLU A 198 -17.74 -15.98 24.16
C GLU A 198 -18.21 -17.33 23.58
N ARG A 199 -17.40 -17.94 22.72
CA ARG A 199 -17.70 -19.26 22.14
C ARG A 199 -17.73 -20.37 23.19
N ARG A 200 -16.78 -20.33 24.13
CA ARG A 200 -16.72 -21.30 25.23
C ARG A 200 -17.95 -21.18 26.14
N GLU A 201 -18.35 -19.96 26.48
CA GLU A 201 -19.55 -19.72 27.29
C GLU A 201 -20.81 -20.25 26.60
N LEU A 202 -21.00 -19.95 25.31
CA LEU A 202 -22.13 -20.46 24.53
C LEU A 202 -22.14 -21.99 24.48
N THR A 203 -20.99 -22.62 24.21
CA THR A 203 -20.87 -24.08 24.14
C THR A 203 -21.21 -24.71 25.49
N GLN A 204 -20.74 -24.12 26.58
CA GLN A 204 -20.98 -24.63 27.92
C GLN A 204 -22.44 -24.46 28.35
N PHE A 205 -23.10 -23.38 27.94
CA PHE A 205 -24.54 -23.21 28.08
C PHE A 205 -25.32 -24.30 27.33
N GLN A 206 -25.00 -24.55 26.06
CA GLN A 206 -25.66 -25.57 25.24
C GLN A 206 -25.50 -26.98 25.80
N ILE A 207 -24.30 -27.34 26.27
CA ILE A 207 -24.05 -28.64 26.92
C ILE A 207 -24.95 -28.78 28.14
N LYS A 208 -24.99 -27.75 28.99
CA LYS A 208 -25.79 -27.76 30.22
C LYS A 208 -27.29 -27.89 29.90
N GLU A 209 -27.78 -27.19 28.90
CA GLU A 209 -29.19 -27.27 28.46
C GLU A 209 -29.56 -28.69 28.01
N ILE A 210 -28.68 -29.35 27.24
CA ILE A 210 -28.88 -30.74 26.79
C ILE A 210 -28.85 -31.72 27.98
N GLU A 211 -27.90 -31.53 28.91
CA GLU A 211 -27.77 -32.38 30.11
C GLU A 211 -28.99 -32.23 31.05
N GLU A 212 -29.50 -31.00 31.22
CA GLU A 212 -30.70 -30.72 32.04
C GLU A 212 -31.99 -31.28 31.41
N ALA A 213 -32.07 -31.34 30.08
CA ALA A 213 -33.22 -31.91 29.38
C ALA A 213 -33.35 -33.43 29.52
N GLN A 214 -32.30 -34.14 29.95
CA GLN A 214 -32.30 -35.59 30.20
C GLN A 214 -32.90 -36.44 29.06
N LEU A 215 -32.66 -36.02 27.82
CA LEU A 215 -33.29 -36.61 26.63
C LEU A 215 -32.95 -38.09 26.48
N VAL A 216 -33.98 -38.92 26.27
CA VAL A 216 -33.81 -40.36 26.03
C VAL A 216 -34.06 -40.68 24.55
N PRO A 217 -33.16 -41.40 23.85
CA PRO A 217 -33.39 -41.79 22.46
C PRO A 217 -34.67 -42.61 22.30
N GLY A 218 -35.59 -42.15 21.46
CA GLY A 218 -36.86 -42.82 21.17
C GLY A 218 -38.03 -42.41 22.08
N GLU A 219 -37.79 -41.56 23.08
CA GLU A 219 -38.80 -41.05 24.02
C GLU A 219 -39.99 -40.39 23.32
N ASP A 220 -39.74 -39.61 22.26
CA ASP A 220 -40.77 -38.92 21.48
C ASP A 220 -41.86 -39.87 20.98
N ALA A 221 -41.47 -41.04 20.49
CA ALA A 221 -42.39 -42.05 19.95
C ALA A 221 -43.20 -42.72 21.07
N GLU A 222 -42.59 -42.96 22.23
CA GLU A 222 -43.27 -43.52 23.40
C GLU A 222 -44.28 -42.53 23.99
N LEU A 223 -43.89 -41.26 24.14
CA LEU A 223 -44.76 -40.19 24.64
C LEU A 223 -45.95 -39.94 23.71
N GLU A 224 -45.77 -39.99 22.39
CA GLU A 224 -46.88 -39.80 21.44
C GLU A 224 -47.87 -40.98 21.48
N ALA A 225 -47.37 -42.21 21.67
CA ALA A 225 -48.22 -43.39 21.88
C ALA A 225 -48.98 -43.30 23.22
N GLU A 226 -48.32 -42.86 24.28
CA GLU A 226 -48.94 -42.66 25.60
C GLU A 226 -50.05 -41.61 25.55
N LYS A 227 -49.74 -40.44 24.98
CA LYS A 227 -50.68 -39.35 24.76
C LYS A 227 -51.89 -39.82 23.97
N SER A 228 -51.68 -40.55 22.87
CA SER A 228 -52.76 -41.12 22.07
C SER A 228 -53.65 -42.03 22.92
N ARG A 229 -53.07 -42.89 23.74
CA ARG A 229 -53.83 -43.78 24.64
C ARG A 229 -54.65 -43.00 25.66
N LEU A 230 -54.07 -41.99 26.31
CA LEU A 230 -54.76 -41.16 27.31
C LEU A 230 -55.96 -40.41 26.70
N ILE A 231 -55.82 -39.86 25.49
CA ILE A 231 -56.92 -39.21 24.76
C ILE A 231 -58.06 -40.20 24.48
N HIS A 232 -57.75 -41.44 24.11
CA HIS A 232 -58.79 -42.46 23.89
C HIS A 232 -59.50 -42.83 25.20
N VAL A 233 -58.78 -42.91 26.32
CA VAL A 233 -59.36 -43.19 27.64
C VAL A 233 -60.31 -42.06 28.06
N GLU A 234 -59.88 -40.81 27.94
CA GLU A 234 -60.72 -39.64 28.23
C GLU A 234 -62.01 -39.66 27.40
N ARG A 235 -61.90 -39.94 26.11
CA ARG A 235 -63.06 -40.07 25.21
C ARG A 235 -64.01 -41.20 25.62
N LEU A 236 -63.48 -42.34 26.07
CA LEU A 236 -64.31 -43.46 26.56
C LEU A 236 -65.04 -43.11 27.84
N ILE A 237 -64.38 -42.39 28.77
CA ILE A 237 -64.99 -41.91 30.01
C ILE A 237 -66.13 -40.93 29.69
N ASP A 238 -65.91 -39.97 28.79
CA ASP A 238 -66.95 -39.04 28.34
C ASP A 238 -68.15 -39.75 27.72
N ILE A 239 -67.91 -40.74 26.85
CA ILE A 239 -68.98 -41.52 26.22
C ILE A 239 -69.73 -42.33 27.29
N ALA A 240 -69.03 -42.97 28.22
CA ALA A 240 -69.65 -43.75 29.29
C ALA A 240 -70.48 -42.85 30.21
N PHE A 241 -69.97 -41.67 30.57
CA PHE A 241 -70.67 -40.67 31.36
C PHE A 241 -71.92 -40.16 30.64
N HIS A 242 -71.81 -39.77 29.36
CA HIS A 242 -72.97 -39.36 28.56
C HIS A 242 -74.01 -40.47 28.40
N SER A 243 -73.56 -41.73 28.25
CA SER A 243 -74.45 -42.89 28.16
C SER A 243 -75.16 -43.15 29.49
N TYR A 244 -74.45 -43.07 30.61
CA TYR A 244 -75.03 -43.18 31.95
C TYR A 244 -76.07 -42.08 32.19
N GLN A 245 -75.74 -40.82 31.87
CA GLN A 245 -76.69 -39.71 31.99
C GLN A 245 -77.93 -39.89 31.11
N ALA A 246 -77.75 -40.37 29.87
CA ALA A 246 -78.87 -40.67 28.98
C ALA A 246 -79.74 -41.85 29.45
N LEU A 247 -79.18 -42.77 30.24
CA LEU A 247 -79.87 -43.95 30.75
C LEU A 247 -80.46 -43.80 32.16
N TYR A 248 -80.07 -42.79 32.94
CA TYR A 248 -80.51 -42.65 34.33
C TYR A 248 -80.85 -41.22 34.79
N GLU A 249 -80.25 -40.16 34.23
CA GLU A 249 -80.35 -38.80 34.79
C GLU A 249 -81.10 -37.77 33.93
N LYS A 250 -81.29 -38.00 32.62
CA LYS A 250 -82.05 -37.08 31.75
C LYS A 250 -83.54 -37.41 31.71
N ASP A 251 -84.37 -36.37 31.57
CA ASP A 251 -85.85 -36.46 31.46
C ASP A 251 -86.36 -37.33 30.29
N GLU A 252 -85.50 -37.70 29.33
CA GLU A 252 -85.77 -38.64 28.22
C GLU A 252 -85.12 -40.03 28.42
N SER A 253 -84.81 -40.40 29.67
CA SER A 253 -84.17 -41.68 29.98
C SER A 253 -85.06 -42.89 29.66
N VAL A 254 -84.45 -43.94 29.08
CA VAL A 254 -85.12 -45.17 28.61
C VAL A 254 -85.46 -46.14 29.74
N LEU A 255 -84.77 -46.05 30.89
CA LEU A 255 -85.02 -46.89 32.06
C LEU A 255 -85.31 -45.98 33.26
N SER A 256 -86.60 -45.81 33.54
CA SER A 256 -87.11 -45.36 34.84
C SER A 256 -87.27 -46.54 35.78
#